data_AF-A0A1B6AR12-F1
#
_entry.id   AF-A0A1B6AR12-F1
#
_cell.length_a   1.000
_cell.length_b   1.000
_cell.length_c   1.000
_cell.angle_alpha   90.00
_cell.angle_beta   90.00
_cell.angle_gamma   90.00
#
_symmetry.space_group_name_H-M   'P 1'
#
loop_
_entity.id
_entity.type
_entity.pdbx_description
1 polymer ?
#
loop_
_entity_poly.entity_id
_entity_poly.type
_entity_poly.pdbx_seq_one_letter_code
_entity_poly.pdbx_strand_id
1 'polypeptide(L)'
;MADRFAEPLPDSLEHPEMPPGSRWFDAVTRYWRLDADEWAKAEHIARAKDELARLEEAADDAPPTVKGSMGQPVANPLFAEVRAHRRSVSDLVKTLELPSEYDELMRAAKLQAAQDPRRPGRPTRAETRSAHNFALNRAIGAGDPS
;
A
#
# COMPACT_ATOMS: atom_id res chain seq x y z
N MET A 1 1.40 17.66 11.68
CA MET A 1 1.48 16.19 11.64
C MET A 1 2.90 15.83 11.20
N ALA A 2 3.87 16.28 11.98
CA ALA A 2 5.29 16.18 11.67
C ALA A 2 5.88 15.10 12.59
N ASP A 3 6.69 14.23 11.99
CA ASP A 3 7.55 13.24 12.66
C ASP A 3 6.81 12.09 13.37
N ARG A 4 6.30 11.13 12.59
CA ARG A 4 5.78 9.84 13.11
C ARG A 4 6.81 8.71 13.08
N PHE A 5 8.07 9.00 12.74
CA PHE A 5 9.13 8.01 12.78
C PHE A 5 9.72 7.93 14.18
N ALA A 6 9.91 6.71 14.66
CA ALA A 6 10.60 6.49 15.93
C ALA A 6 12.10 6.25 15.72
N GLU A 7 12.50 5.44 14.73
CA GLU A 7 13.89 5.08 14.42
C GLU A 7 14.06 4.71 12.92
N PRO A 8 15.28 4.68 12.34
CA PRO A 8 15.51 4.07 11.03
C PRO A 8 15.04 2.61 11.01
N LEU A 9 14.67 2.11 9.82
CA LEU A 9 14.07 0.79 9.66
C LEU A 9 14.94 -0.27 10.37
N PRO A 10 14.41 -0.98 11.39
CA PRO A 10 15.23 -1.84 12.23
C PRO A 10 15.75 -3.05 11.44
N ASP A 11 16.95 -3.52 11.82
CA ASP A 11 17.54 -4.80 11.35
C ASP A 11 16.68 -6.03 11.71
N SER A 12 15.51 -5.84 12.35
CA SER A 12 14.63 -6.93 12.77
C SER A 12 13.97 -7.71 11.62
N LEU A 13 14.21 -7.31 10.37
CA LEU A 13 13.99 -8.18 9.20
C LEU A 13 14.96 -9.38 9.16
N GLU A 14 16.05 -9.35 9.93
CA GLU A 14 17.11 -10.36 9.97
C GLU A 14 16.98 -11.40 11.11
N HIS A 15 15.83 -11.47 11.80
CA HIS A 15 15.57 -12.45 12.89
C HIS A 15 14.78 -13.69 12.41
N PRO A 16 15.37 -14.66 11.67
CA PRO A 16 14.63 -15.82 11.15
C PRO A 16 13.98 -16.68 12.23
N GLU A 17 14.48 -16.63 13.47
CA GLU A 17 13.97 -17.36 14.64
C GLU A 17 12.58 -16.91 15.11
N MET A 18 12.16 -15.69 14.76
CA MET A 18 10.88 -15.15 15.15
C MET A 18 9.78 -15.45 14.12
N PRO A 19 8.51 -15.66 14.54
CA PRO A 19 7.39 -15.80 13.61
C PRO A 19 7.22 -14.57 12.68
N PRO A 20 6.81 -14.74 11.41
CA PRO A 20 6.79 -13.65 10.42
C PRO A 20 5.93 -12.44 10.77
N GLY A 21 4.80 -12.66 11.42
CA GLY A 21 3.92 -11.63 11.94
C GLY A 21 4.51 -10.90 13.14
N SER A 22 5.09 -11.64 14.07
CA SER A 22 5.81 -11.07 15.22
C SER A 22 6.98 -10.18 14.79
N ARG A 23 7.78 -10.60 13.81
CA ARG A 23 8.86 -9.77 13.22
C ARG A 23 8.31 -8.50 12.59
N TRP A 24 7.24 -8.63 11.81
CA TRP A 24 6.61 -7.50 11.16
C TRP A 24 6.06 -6.49 12.18
N PHE A 25 5.47 -6.97 13.28
CA PHE A 25 4.97 -6.11 14.35
C PHE A 25 6.09 -5.33 15.04
N ASP A 26 7.20 -6.00 15.38
CA ASP A 26 8.37 -5.34 15.95
C ASP A 26 8.91 -4.26 14.99
N ALA A 27 9.06 -4.58 13.70
CA ALA A 27 9.50 -3.62 12.71
C ALA A 27 8.58 -2.40 12.58
N VAL A 28 7.26 -2.62 12.52
CA VAL A 28 6.28 -1.54 12.38
C VAL A 28 6.24 -0.65 13.63
N THR A 29 6.26 -1.23 14.82
CA THR A 29 6.14 -0.47 16.09
C THR A 29 7.42 0.27 16.46
N ARG A 30 8.59 -0.17 15.96
CA ARG A 30 9.85 0.57 16.04
C ARG A 30 9.96 1.69 15.02
N TYR A 31 9.45 1.46 13.81
CA TYR A 31 9.55 2.46 12.74
C TYR A 31 8.48 3.55 12.90
N TRP A 32 7.26 3.18 13.28
CA TRP A 32 6.12 4.08 13.40
C TRP A 32 5.67 4.26 14.85
N ARG A 33 5.39 5.51 15.22
CA ARG A 33 4.61 5.80 16.43
C ARG A 33 3.13 5.63 16.13
N LEU A 34 2.55 4.53 16.63
CA LEU A 34 1.15 4.18 16.45
C LEU A 34 0.28 4.78 17.57
N ASP A 35 -0.93 5.20 17.25
CA ASP A 35 -1.98 5.42 18.24
C ASP A 35 -2.61 4.09 18.73
N ALA A 36 -3.56 4.17 19.66
CA ALA A 36 -4.17 2.98 20.26
C ALA A 36 -4.92 2.10 19.24
N ASP A 37 -5.59 2.71 18.26
CA ASP A 37 -6.36 1.99 17.24
C ASP A 37 -5.42 1.35 16.22
N GLU A 38 -4.40 2.10 15.79
CA GLU A 38 -3.32 1.61 14.93
C GLU A 38 -2.56 0.45 15.59
N TRP A 39 -2.29 0.52 16.91
CA TRP A 39 -1.64 -0.55 17.67
C TRP A 39 -2.47 -1.84 17.69
N ALA A 40 -3.77 -1.73 17.96
CA ALA A 40 -4.68 -2.88 17.96
C ALA A 40 -4.77 -3.54 16.58
N LYS A 41 -4.81 -2.73 15.50
CA LYS A 41 -4.77 -3.24 14.12
C LYS A 41 -3.46 -3.95 13.82
N ALA A 42 -2.33 -3.36 14.18
CA ALA A 42 -1.02 -3.95 13.98
C ALA A 42 -0.90 -5.31 14.71
N GLU A 43 -1.37 -5.40 15.94
CA GLU A 43 -1.38 -6.67 16.68
C GLU A 43 -2.22 -7.73 15.98
N HIS A 44 -3.40 -7.36 15.48
CA HIS A 44 -4.28 -8.28 14.77
C HIS A 44 -3.64 -8.77 13.45
N ILE A 45 -3.01 -7.88 12.69
CA ILE A 45 -2.27 -8.22 11.47
C ILE A 45 -1.12 -9.18 11.79
N ALA A 46 -0.37 -8.93 12.86
CA ALA A 46 0.75 -9.77 13.27
C ALA A 46 0.29 -11.22 13.52
N ARG A 47 -0.77 -11.38 14.32
CA ARG A 47 -1.33 -12.70 14.62
C ARG A 47 -1.82 -13.41 13.35
N ALA A 48 -2.49 -12.69 12.46
CA ALA A 48 -2.96 -13.23 11.19
C ALA A 48 -1.81 -13.68 10.27
N LYS A 49 -0.69 -12.93 10.25
CA LYS A 49 0.51 -13.32 9.50
C LYS A 49 1.19 -14.56 10.09
N ASP A 50 1.23 -14.69 11.41
CA ASP A 50 1.77 -15.89 12.08
C ASP A 50 0.90 -17.12 11.83
N GLU A 51 -0.42 -16.95 11.74
CA GLU A 51 -1.34 -18.02 11.35
C GLU A 51 -1.18 -18.42 9.88
N LEU A 52 -1.08 -17.45 8.98
CA LEU A 52 -0.82 -17.70 7.56
C LEU A 52 0.48 -18.48 7.36
N ALA A 53 1.55 -18.13 8.10
CA ALA A 53 2.82 -18.86 8.02
C ALA A 53 2.66 -20.35 8.38
N ARG A 54 1.89 -20.67 9.43
CA ARG A 54 1.59 -22.07 9.80
C ARG A 54 0.75 -22.79 8.74
N LEU A 55 -0.20 -22.08 8.11
CA LEU A 55 -1.01 -22.65 7.02
C LEU A 55 -0.17 -22.92 5.77
N GLU A 56 0.78 -22.04 5.46
CA GLU A 56 1.71 -22.20 4.34
C GLU A 56 2.66 -23.37 4.58
N GLU A 57 3.26 -23.47 5.78
CA GLU A 57 4.08 -24.62 6.18
C GLU A 57 3.31 -25.94 6.05
N ALA A 58 2.08 -25.99 6.56
CA ALA A 58 1.23 -27.16 6.42
C ALA A 58 0.87 -27.48 4.96
N ALA A 59 0.76 -26.45 4.10
CA ALA A 59 0.42 -26.62 2.69
C ALA A 59 1.59 -27.11 1.85
N ASP A 60 2.83 -26.75 2.22
CA ASP A 60 4.05 -27.19 1.53
C ASP A 60 4.25 -28.70 1.63
N ASP A 61 3.91 -29.30 2.78
CA ASP A 61 3.98 -30.75 3.00
C ASP A 61 2.72 -31.51 2.54
N ALA A 62 1.66 -30.80 2.16
CA ALA A 62 0.37 -31.42 1.87
C ALA A 62 0.26 -31.91 0.42
N PRO A 63 -0.39 -33.06 0.17
CA PRO A 63 -0.64 -33.51 -1.19
C PRO A 63 -1.59 -32.53 -1.92
N PRO A 64 -1.39 -32.29 -3.23
CA PRO A 64 -2.23 -31.39 -4.03
C PRO A 64 -3.70 -31.84 -4.09
N THR A 65 -3.94 -33.14 -3.93
CA THR A 65 -5.27 -33.75 -3.95
C THR A 65 -5.50 -34.63 -2.73
N VAL A 66 -6.73 -34.63 -2.22
CA VAL A 66 -7.20 -35.51 -1.15
C VAL A 66 -8.38 -36.35 -1.61
N LYS A 67 -8.72 -37.39 -0.87
CA LYS A 67 -9.89 -38.21 -1.17
C LYS A 67 -11.17 -37.44 -0.80
N GLY A 68 -12.01 -37.17 -1.79
CA GLY A 68 -13.34 -36.60 -1.60
C GLY A 68 -14.32 -37.59 -0.99
N SER A 69 -15.50 -37.09 -0.60
CA SER A 69 -16.54 -37.88 0.08
C SER A 69 -17.00 -39.11 -0.72
N MET A 70 -17.06 -39.04 -2.06
CA MET A 70 -17.42 -40.16 -2.93
C MET A 70 -16.18 -40.96 -3.43
N GLY A 71 -15.02 -40.75 -2.80
CA GLY A 71 -13.78 -41.45 -3.11
C GLY A 71 -12.99 -40.91 -4.30
N GLN A 72 -13.50 -39.91 -5.02
CA GLN A 72 -12.81 -39.22 -6.11
C GLN A 72 -11.70 -38.30 -5.59
N PRO A 73 -10.58 -38.15 -6.31
CA PRO A 73 -9.56 -37.15 -5.98
C PRO A 73 -10.15 -35.75 -6.15
N VAL A 74 -10.01 -34.91 -5.12
CA VAL A 74 -10.39 -33.49 -5.14
C VAL A 74 -9.19 -32.63 -4.75
N ALA A 75 -9.18 -31.37 -5.16
CA ALA A 75 -8.15 -30.42 -4.72
C ALA A 75 -8.15 -30.33 -3.18
N ASN A 76 -6.96 -30.31 -2.58
CA ASN A 76 -6.84 -30.20 -1.15
C ASN A 76 -7.40 -28.85 -0.66
N PRO A 77 -8.40 -28.83 0.24
CA PRO A 77 -9.02 -27.60 0.74
C PRO A 77 -8.04 -26.60 1.36
N LEU A 78 -6.91 -27.08 1.88
CA LEU A 78 -5.88 -26.24 2.50
C LEU A 78 -5.36 -25.15 1.56
N PHE A 79 -5.20 -25.43 0.26
CA PHE A 79 -4.77 -24.41 -0.70
C PHE A 79 -5.82 -23.31 -0.94
N ALA A 80 -7.10 -23.61 -0.76
CA ALA A 80 -8.14 -22.59 -0.79
C ALA A 80 -8.11 -21.73 0.48
N GLU A 81 -7.88 -22.36 1.63
CA GLU A 81 -7.75 -21.67 2.93
C GLU A 81 -6.56 -20.71 2.93
N VAL A 82 -5.37 -21.15 2.50
CA VAL A 82 -4.17 -20.30 2.37
C VAL A 82 -4.46 -19.07 1.50
N ARG A 83 -5.16 -19.25 0.37
CA ARG A 83 -5.53 -18.12 -0.50
C ARG A 83 -6.51 -17.15 0.16
N ALA A 84 -7.50 -17.66 0.88
CA ALA A 84 -8.45 -16.83 1.62
C ALA A 84 -7.74 -16.04 2.73
N HIS A 85 -6.84 -16.68 3.46
CA HIS A 85 -6.08 -16.07 4.54
C HIS A 85 -5.10 -15.01 4.04
N ARG A 86 -4.38 -15.27 2.94
CA ARG A 86 -3.56 -14.25 2.23
C ARG A 86 -4.35 -13.00 1.88
N ARG A 87 -5.58 -13.17 1.38
CA ARG A 87 -6.47 -12.04 1.07
C ARG A 87 -6.87 -11.28 2.33
N SER A 88 -7.24 -12.00 3.39
CA SER A 88 -7.57 -11.41 4.69
C SER A 88 -6.42 -10.56 5.23
N VAL A 89 -5.19 -11.10 5.26
CA VAL A 89 -3.98 -10.37 5.68
C VAL A 89 -3.77 -9.12 4.82
N SER A 90 -3.86 -9.24 3.49
CA SER A 90 -3.72 -8.08 2.59
C SER A 90 -4.75 -6.99 2.90
N ASP A 91 -6.00 -7.36 3.15
CA ASP A 91 -7.06 -6.41 3.42
C ASP A 91 -6.90 -5.77 4.80
N LEU A 92 -6.49 -6.52 5.83
CA LEU A 92 -6.14 -5.99 7.15
C LEU A 92 -4.99 -4.99 7.07
N VAL A 93 -3.92 -5.29 6.34
CA VAL A 93 -2.77 -4.38 6.18
C VAL A 93 -3.19 -3.04 5.58
N LYS A 94 -4.11 -3.05 4.59
CA LYS A 94 -4.63 -1.81 4.01
C LYS A 94 -5.34 -0.94 5.05
N THR A 95 -6.02 -1.53 6.04
CA THR A 95 -6.73 -0.77 7.09
C THR A 95 -5.83 -0.02 8.07
N LEU A 96 -4.53 -0.33 8.08
CA LEU A 96 -3.55 0.35 8.90
C LEU A 96 -3.17 1.73 8.31
N GLU A 97 -3.34 1.91 7.00
CA GLU A 97 -3.20 3.21 6.29
C GLU A 97 -1.90 3.97 6.61
N LEU A 98 -0.80 3.25 6.87
CA LEU A 98 0.49 3.88 7.14
C LEU A 98 1.00 4.60 5.88
N PRO A 99 1.47 5.86 6.00
CA PRO A 99 2.08 6.58 4.88
C PRO A 99 3.30 5.82 4.36
N SER A 100 3.49 5.79 3.04
CA SER A 100 4.78 5.39 2.47
C SER A 100 5.78 6.54 2.48
N GLU A 101 7.07 6.24 2.42
CA GLU A 101 8.12 7.26 2.20
C GLU A 101 7.82 8.10 0.95
N TYR A 102 7.28 7.47 -0.10
CA TYR A 102 6.86 8.16 -1.31
C TYR A 102 5.71 9.15 -1.04
N ASP A 103 4.72 8.78 -0.23
CA ASP A 103 3.61 9.69 0.12
C ASP A 103 4.12 10.94 0.84
N GLU A 104 5.14 10.78 1.69
CA GLU A 104 5.75 11.90 2.39
C GLU A 104 6.59 12.80 1.48
N LEU A 105 7.42 12.21 0.61
CA LEU A 105 8.15 12.94 -0.41
C LEU A 105 7.19 13.78 -1.29
N MET A 106 6.07 13.18 -1.69
CA MET A 106 5.05 13.86 -2.48
C MET A 106 4.32 14.96 -1.70
N ARG A 107 4.08 14.78 -0.39
CA ARG A 107 3.54 15.82 0.48
C ARG A 107 4.52 16.99 0.64
N ALA A 108 5.79 16.71 0.88
CA ALA A 108 6.85 17.71 1.00
C ALA A 108 7.01 18.53 -0.30
N ALA A 109 7.05 17.85 -1.45
CA ALA A 109 7.12 18.51 -2.77
C ALA A 109 5.90 19.42 -3.02
N LYS A 110 4.69 18.97 -2.67
CA LYS A 110 3.46 19.79 -2.79
C LYS A 110 3.50 21.03 -1.89
N LEU A 111 3.99 20.90 -0.66
CA LEU A 111 4.14 22.02 0.27
C LEU A 111 5.16 23.04 -0.26
N GLN A 112 6.32 22.59 -0.75
CA GLN A 112 7.31 23.46 -1.36
C GLN A 112 6.75 24.19 -2.60
N ALA A 113 6.04 23.47 -3.48
CA ALA A 113 5.41 24.07 -4.65
C ALA A 113 4.29 25.07 -4.27
N ALA A 114 3.62 24.89 -3.14
CA ALA A 114 2.65 25.86 -2.63
C ALA A 114 3.31 27.13 -2.06
N GLN A 115 4.53 27.01 -1.56
CA GLN A 115 5.30 28.11 -0.98
C GLN A 115 6.20 28.84 -1.99
N ASP A 116 6.40 28.33 -3.21
CA ASP A 116 7.22 28.99 -4.24
C ASP A 116 6.56 30.32 -4.69
N PRO A 117 7.18 31.49 -4.39
CA PRO A 117 6.63 32.80 -4.76
C PRO A 117 6.63 33.05 -6.28
N ARG A 118 7.33 32.22 -7.06
CA ARG A 118 7.34 32.27 -8.53
C ARG A 118 6.20 31.47 -9.16
N ARG A 119 5.39 30.78 -8.34
CA ARG A 119 4.22 30.05 -8.86
C ARG A 119 3.26 31.06 -9.50
N PRO A 120 2.94 30.92 -10.80
CA PRO A 120 1.95 31.79 -11.42
C PRO A 120 0.63 31.63 -10.67
N GLY A 121 -0.02 32.75 -10.36
CA GLY A 121 -1.33 32.76 -9.71
C GLY A 121 -2.34 31.92 -10.50
N ARG A 122 -3.42 31.49 -9.82
CA ARG A 122 -4.49 30.77 -10.52
C ARG A 122 -4.96 31.63 -11.70
N PRO A 123 -4.89 31.15 -12.95
CA PRO A 123 -5.28 31.94 -14.10
C PRO A 123 -6.74 32.35 -13.94
N THR A 124 -6.98 33.63 -14.15
CA THR A 124 -8.32 34.20 -14.09
C THR A 124 -9.20 33.60 -15.18
N ARG A 125 -10.53 33.65 -14.99
CA ARG A 125 -11.49 33.17 -16.00
C ARG A 125 -11.28 33.84 -17.36
N ALA A 126 -10.79 35.08 -17.37
CA ALA A 126 -10.46 35.84 -18.57
C ALA A 126 -9.18 35.31 -19.26
N GLU A 127 -8.12 35.03 -18.50
CA GLU A 127 -6.86 34.47 -19.03
C GLU A 127 -7.07 33.05 -19.59
N THR A 128 -7.85 32.22 -18.92
CA THR A 128 -8.21 30.88 -19.40
C THR A 128 -9.01 30.95 -20.70
N ARG A 129 -9.95 31.90 -20.81
CA ARG A 129 -10.73 32.11 -22.04
C ARG A 129 -9.86 32.67 -23.18
N SER A 130 -8.89 33.52 -22.86
CA SER A 130 -7.92 34.06 -23.83
C SER A 130 -6.99 32.97 -24.37
N ALA A 131 -6.46 32.11 -23.49
CA ALA A 131 -5.65 30.95 -23.89
C ALA A 131 -6.44 29.95 -24.75
N HIS A 132 -7.71 29.71 -24.43
CA HIS A 132 -8.60 28.87 -25.22
C HIS A 132 -8.87 29.46 -26.61
N ASN A 133 -9.17 30.76 -26.70
CA ASN A 133 -9.38 31.46 -27.97
C ASN A 133 -8.10 31.50 -28.82
N PHE A 134 -6.93 31.68 -28.20
CA PHE A 134 -5.63 31.65 -28.87
C PHE A 134 -5.33 30.27 -29.46
N ALA A 135 -5.59 29.20 -28.71
CA ALA A 135 -5.43 27.83 -29.19
C ALA A 135 -6.39 27.51 -30.36
N LEU A 136 -7.63 27.98 -30.29
CA LEU A 136 -8.62 27.83 -31.38
C LEU A 136 -8.20 28.60 -32.64
N ASN A 137 -7.76 29.85 -32.50
CA ASN A 137 -7.33 30.66 -33.64
C ASN A 137 -6.07 30.08 -34.32
N ARG A 138 -5.15 29.48 -33.55
CA ARG A 138 -3.99 28.77 -34.08
C ARG A 138 -4.38 27.48 -34.82
N ALA A 139 -5.40 26.77 -34.36
CA ALA A 139 -5.90 25.58 -35.04
C ALA A 139 -6.65 25.91 -36.35
N ILE A 140 -7.27 27.10 -36.44
CA ILE A 140 -8.04 27.54 -37.60
C ILE A 140 -7.15 28.27 -38.64
N GLY A 141 -6.09 28.95 -38.20
CA GLY A 141 -5.18 29.73 -39.06
C GLY A 141 -4.10 28.94 -39.80
N ALA A 142 -4.10 27.60 -39.74
CA ALA A 142 -3.20 26.73 -40.53
C ALA A 142 -3.81 26.26 -41.86
N GLY A 143 -4.79 27.02 -42.40
CA GLY A 143 -5.30 26.86 -43.75
C GLY A 143 -4.65 27.89 -44.68
N ASP A 144 -3.59 27.49 -45.36
CA ASP A 144 -2.96 28.21 -46.47
C ASP A 144 -4.00 28.57 -47.55
N PRO A 145 -4.11 29.83 -47.99
CA PRO A 145 -4.61 30.14 -49.31
C PRO A 145 -3.43 30.13 -50.30
N SER A 146 -3.49 29.18 -51.25
CA SER A 146 -2.65 29.12 -52.46
C SER A 146 -2.69 30.40 -53.29
#